data_AF-A0A4S2CAS3-F1
#
_entry.id   AF-A0A4S2CAS3-F1
#
_cell.length_a   1.000
_cell.length_b   1.000
_cell.length_c   1.000
_cell.angle_alpha   90.00
_cell.angle_beta   90.00
_cell.angle_gamma   90.00
#
_symmetry.space_group_name_H-M   'P 1'
#
loop_
_entity.id
_entity.type
_entity.pdbx_description
1 polymer ?
#
loop_
_entity_poly.entity_id
_entity_poly.type
_entity_poly.pdbx_seq_one_letter_code
_entity_poly.pdbx_strand_id
1 'polypeptide(L)' 'MKRELERTLSIIAGIAIEVTVLKKSATFSFDGRNDEAVSKIKNFFAGKKELEVDYDEECDFTCIYMNL' A
#
# COMPACT_ATOMS: atom_id res chain seq x y z
N MET A 1 3.80 15.69 1.19
CA MET A 1 3.88 14.40 1.89
C MET A 1 2.86 13.37 1.39
N LYS A 2 1.55 13.43 1.74
CA LYS A 2 0.55 12.42 1.30
C LYS A 2 0.55 12.19 -0.22
N ARG A 3 0.30 13.26 -0.99
CA ARG A 3 0.22 13.20 -2.46
C ARG A 3 1.51 12.72 -3.14
N GLU A 4 2.66 13.04 -2.57
CA GLU A 4 3.96 12.59 -3.11
C GLU A 4 4.17 11.10 -2.87
N LEU A 5 3.77 10.60 -1.69
CA LEU A 5 3.83 9.19 -1.36
C LEU A 5 2.83 8.39 -2.22
N GLU A 6 1.60 8.87 -2.37
CA GLU A 6 0.59 8.28 -3.27
C GLU A 6 1.14 8.16 -4.69
N ARG A 7 1.69 9.26 -5.23
CA ARG A 7 2.28 9.26 -6.58
C ARG A 7 3.46 8.28 -6.69
N THR A 8 4.34 8.28 -5.69
CA THR A 8 5.53 7.41 -5.69
C THR A 8 5.15 5.94 -5.65
N LEU A 9 4.26 5.56 -4.74
CA LEU A 9 3.78 4.19 -4.61
C LEU A 9 2.98 3.76 -5.84
N SER A 10 2.19 4.66 -6.43
CA SER A 10 1.47 4.36 -7.67
C SER A 10 2.41 4.06 -8.84
N ILE A 11 3.50 4.82 -8.97
CA ILE A 11 4.54 4.56 -9.99
C ILE A 11 5.23 3.22 -9.75
N ILE A 12 5.58 2.92 -8.49
CA ILE A 12 6.25 1.66 -8.12
C ILE A 12 5.33 0.47 -8.39
N ALA A 13 4.08 0.53 -7.94
CA ALA A 13 3.11 -0.56 -8.05
C ALA A 13 2.61 -0.75 -9.49
N GLY A 14 2.61 0.31 -10.31
CA GLY A 14 2.04 0.31 -11.66
C GLY A 14 0.51 0.43 -11.68
N ILE A 15 -0.10 0.77 -10.54
CA ILE A 15 -1.53 0.95 -10.34
C ILE A 15 -1.78 2.19 -9.48
N ALA A 16 -3.00 2.70 -9.46
CA ALA A 16 -3.36 3.79 -8.55
C ALA A 16 -3.37 3.30 -7.11
N ILE A 17 -2.64 3.99 -6.23
CA ILE A 17 -2.59 3.70 -4.79
C ILE A 17 -3.16 4.90 -4.04
N GLU A 18 -4.17 4.66 -3.20
CA GLU A 18 -4.61 5.62 -2.20
C GLU A 18 -3.81 5.43 -0.91
N VAL A 19 -3.41 6.53 -0.28
CA VAL A 19 -2.71 6.50 1.02
C VAL A 19 -3.62 7.12 2.06
N THR A 20 -3.85 6.46 3.18
CA THR A 20 -4.44 7.07 4.37
C THR A 20 -3.39 7.13 5.47
N VAL A 21 -3.19 8.30 6.11
CA VAL A 21 -2.24 8.44 7.22
C VAL A 21 -3.02 8.82 8.48
N LEU A 22 -2.88 8.02 9.54
CA LEU A 22 -3.53 8.24 10.82
C LEU A 22 -2.52 8.15 11.96
N LYS A 23 -2.17 9.31 12.55
CA LYS A 23 -1.21 9.41 13.67
C LYS A 23 0.12 8.69 13.40
N LYS A 24 0.25 7.45 13.89
CA LYS A 24 1.43 6.59 13.78
C LYS A 24 1.20 5.38 12.87
N SER A 25 0.26 5.45 11.95
CA SER A 25 0.07 4.42 10.94
C SER A 25 -0.24 5.04 9.58
N ALA A 26 0.02 4.26 8.54
CA ALA A 26 -0.44 4.52 7.20
C ALA A 26 -1.04 3.26 6.60
N THR A 27 -2.08 3.42 5.79
CA THR A 27 -2.69 2.37 5.00
C THR A 27 -2.53 2.73 3.53
N PHE A 28 -2.17 1.75 2.71
CA PHE A 28 -2.11 1.85 1.25
C PHE A 28 -3.18 0.94 0.67
N SER A 29 -4.03 1.45 -0.20
CA SER A 29 -5.18 0.69 -0.67
C SER A 29 -5.41 0.85 -2.16
N PHE A 30 -5.94 -0.21 -2.78
CA PHE A 30 -6.25 -0.28 -4.20
C PHE A 30 -7.28 -1.36 -4.51
N ASP A 31 -7.99 -1.18 -5.62
CA ASP A 31 -8.96 -2.15 -6.14
C ASP A 31 -8.26 -3.40 -6.69
N GLY A 32 -8.86 -4.54 -6.47
CA GLY A 32 -8.41 -5.83 -6.95
C GLY A 32 -7.42 -6.53 -6.04
N ARG A 33 -7.28 -7.84 -6.26
CA ARG A 33 -6.07 -8.57 -5.85
C ARG A 33 -4.92 -8.35 -6.84
N ASN A 34 -3.79 -7.84 -6.34
CA ASN A 34 -2.59 -7.67 -7.16
C ASN A 34 -1.32 -7.99 -6.36
N ASP A 35 -0.95 -9.28 -6.34
CA ASP A 35 0.20 -9.78 -5.58
C ASP A 35 1.54 -9.17 -6.06
N GLU A 36 1.63 -8.76 -7.34
CA GLU A 36 2.81 -8.07 -7.88
C GLU A 36 2.95 -6.65 -7.30
N ALA A 37 1.86 -5.87 -7.28
CA ALA A 37 1.84 -4.55 -6.67
C ALA A 37 2.20 -4.61 -5.18
N VAL A 38 1.63 -5.58 -4.45
CA VAL A 38 1.98 -5.85 -3.04
C VAL A 38 3.47 -6.11 -2.89
N SER A 39 4.06 -6.98 -3.72
CA SER A 39 5.49 -7.32 -3.68
C SER A 39 6.37 -6.09 -3.92
N LYS A 40 6.04 -5.25 -4.92
CA LYS A 40 6.78 -4.02 -5.21
C LYS A 40 6.72 -3.01 -4.05
N ILE A 41 5.55 -2.86 -3.41
CA ILE A 41 5.38 -1.98 -2.24
C ILE A 41 6.16 -2.53 -1.04
N LYS A 42 6.10 -3.84 -0.76
CA LYS A 42 6.90 -4.48 0.30
C LYS A 42 8.40 -4.26 0.08
N ASN A 43 8.88 -4.41 -1.15
CA ASN A 43 10.29 -4.19 -1.48
C ASN A 43 10.71 -2.73 -1.29
N PHE A 44 9.84 -1.76 -1.57
CA PHE A 44 10.13 -0.34 -1.34
C PHE A 44 10.36 -0.02 0.16
N PHE A 45 9.65 -0.69 1.06
CA PHE A 45 9.77 -0.53 2.50
C PHE A 45 10.68 -1.57 3.19
N ALA A 46 11.28 -2.49 2.42
CA ALA A 46 12.11 -3.56 2.96
C ALA A 46 13.26 -3.01 3.83
N GLY A 47 13.46 -3.63 4.99
CA GLY A 47 14.47 -3.23 5.98
C GLY A 47 14.16 -1.93 6.73
N LYS A 48 13.04 -1.25 6.43
CA LYS A 48 12.61 -0.03 7.12
C LYS A 48 11.40 -0.26 7.98
N LYS A 49 10.41 -1.01 7.47
CA LYS A 49 9.10 -1.25 8.10
C LYS A 49 8.57 -2.63 7.73
N GLU A 50 7.85 -3.25 8.67
CA GLU A 50 7.02 -4.41 8.40
C GLU A 50 5.65 -3.96 7.89
N LEU A 51 5.14 -4.67 6.89
CA LEU A 51 3.85 -4.40 6.26
C LEU A 51 2.94 -5.62 6.39
N GLU A 52 1.74 -5.38 6.90
CA GLU A 52 0.65 -6.35 6.91
C GLU A 52 -0.21 -6.13 5.67
N VAL A 53 -0.73 -7.20 5.07
CA VAL A 53 -1.54 -7.13 3.84
C VAL A 53 -2.80 -7.92 4.07
N ASP A 54 -3.91 -7.32 3.67
CA ASP A 54 -5.24 -7.91 3.73
C ASP A 54 -5.94 -7.70 2.39
N TYR A 55 -6.60 -8.74 1.90
CA TYR A 55 -7.39 -8.70 0.67
C TYR A 55 -8.81 -9.14 0.98
N ASP A 56 -9.75 -8.25 0.74
CA ASP A 56 -11.18 -8.46 0.93
C ASP A 56 -11.79 -9.01 -0.37
N GLU A 57 -12.19 -10.28 -0.34
CA GLU A 57 -12.82 -10.96 -1.47
C GLU A 57 -14.24 -10.46 -1.77
N GLU A 58 -14.96 -9.93 -0.78
CA GLU A 58 -16.33 -9.43 -0.96
C GLU A 58 -16.35 -8.13 -1.77
N CYS A 59 -15.35 -7.27 -1.53
CA CYS A 59 -15.22 -5.97 -2.18
C CYS A 59 -14.19 -5.94 -3.30
N ASP A 60 -13.45 -7.04 -3.54
CA ASP A 60 -12.29 -7.13 -4.42
C ASP A 60 -11.33 -5.96 -4.16
N PHE A 61 -10.82 -5.85 -2.93
CA PHE A 61 -10.07 -4.68 -2.46
C PHE A 61 -8.87 -5.08 -1.59
N THR A 62 -7.70 -4.50 -1.85
CA THR A 62 -6.48 -4.79 -1.09
C THR A 62 -6.09 -3.61 -0.21
N CYS A 63 -5.78 -3.90 1.06
CA CYS A 63 -5.24 -2.96 2.04
C CYS A 63 -3.85 -3.43 2.52
N ILE A 64 -2.90 -2.50 2.57
CA ILE A 64 -1.56 -2.72 3.13
C ILE A 64 -1.37 -1.77 4.31
N TYR A 65 -1.12 -2.32 5.49
CA TYR A 65 -0.99 -1.57 6.73
C TYR A 65 0.48 -1.41 7.13
N MET A 66 0.86 -0.19 7.53
CA MET A 66 2.20 0.16 7.97
C MET A 66 2.13 0.93 9.30
N ASN A 67 2.84 0.44 10.32
CA ASN A 67 3.05 1.16 11.57
C ASN A 67 4.28 2.10 11.47
N LEU A 68 4.08 3.41 11.67
CA LEU A 68 5.08 4.48 11.55
C LEU A 68 5.93 4.66 12.81
#